data_AF-A0A6J3BY63-F1
#
_entry.id   AF-A0A6J3BY63-F1
#
_cell.length_a   1.000
_cell.length_b   1.000
_cell.length_c   1.000
_cell.angle_alpha   90.00
_cell.angle_beta   90.00
_cell.angle_gamma   90.00
#
_symmetry.space_group_name_H-M   'P 1'
#
loop_
_entity.id
_entity.type
_entity.pdbx_description
1 polymer ?
#
loop_
_entity_poly.entity_id
_entity_poly.type
_entity_poly.pdbx_seq_one_letter_code
_entity_poly.pdbx_strand_id
1 'polypeptide(L)'
;MTGNHHDPCSTTPHYIVTNYSIRFLCKLIISECSLVLNKDFGLPSPVYLRNGQYLLPNNTGAVVLQQSDTVLVACPGRGRRVFTRNITTGYVAVEAHCIINTTFRVERWIGQFSDIRCNMLPTANVEVIREKCYAGNSLIRVGYNIQSKIYPLYEACFDRNLLTTLYVKYQLTPAIVFHEFKQGSEKFYDSTLFKKVNINKAYTQQSQQIDAILGPEMHKKYINKTQVVSLF
;
A
#
# COMPACT_ATOMS: atom_id res chain seq x y z
N MET A 1 27.06 37.20 -17.70
CA MET A 1 26.67 35.97 -16.97
C MET A 1 25.13 35.91 -17.03
N THR A 2 24.53 35.48 -18.14
CA THR A 2 24.10 34.08 -18.46
C THR A 2 23.15 33.52 -17.39
N GLY A 3 21.90 33.15 -17.64
CA GLY A 3 21.11 33.09 -18.87
C GLY A 3 19.63 32.89 -18.50
N ASN A 4 18.74 33.47 -19.33
CA ASN A 4 17.30 33.35 -19.18
C ASN A 4 16.79 31.99 -19.69
N HIS A 5 15.89 31.42 -18.91
CA HIS A 5 15.14 30.20 -19.18
C HIS A 5 14.30 30.37 -20.46
N HIS A 6 14.55 29.54 -21.46
CA HIS A 6 13.74 29.48 -22.68
C HIS A 6 12.54 28.55 -22.44
N ASP A 7 11.35 29.14 -22.26
CA ASP A 7 10.07 28.44 -22.37
C ASP A 7 9.62 28.46 -23.84
N PRO A 8 9.41 27.30 -24.51
CA PRO A 8 9.02 27.26 -25.91
C PRO A 8 7.51 27.06 -26.03
N CYS A 9 6.70 28.01 -25.55
CA CYS A 9 5.24 28.00 -25.78
C CYS A 9 4.61 29.41 -25.77
N SER A 10 5.37 30.44 -26.15
CA SER A 10 4.81 31.77 -26.32
C SER A 10 5.42 32.45 -27.53
N THR A 11 4.72 32.41 -28.66
CA THR A 11 4.69 33.54 -29.59
C THR A 11 3.37 33.57 -30.36
N THR A 12 2.84 34.78 -30.43
CA THR A 12 1.68 35.29 -31.16
C THR A 12 1.70 34.95 -32.67
N PRO A 13 0.55 34.96 -33.36
CA PRO A 13 0.47 34.49 -34.75
C PRO A 13 1.01 35.56 -35.71
N HIS A 14 2.15 35.29 -36.33
CA HIS A 14 2.52 35.95 -37.58
C HIS A 14 2.01 35.10 -38.75
N TYR A 15 0.96 35.59 -39.42
CA TYR A 15 0.42 34.97 -40.63
C TYR A 15 1.36 35.29 -41.81
N ILE A 16 1.97 34.25 -42.38
CA ILE A 16 2.47 34.29 -43.76
C ILE A 16 1.71 33.19 -44.51
N VAL A 17 0.84 33.63 -45.41
CA VAL A 17 0.06 32.77 -46.30
C VAL A 17 0.97 32.31 -47.43
N THR A 18 1.40 31.05 -47.41
CA THR A 18 1.81 30.33 -48.62
C THR A 18 1.33 28.88 -48.54
N ASN A 19 0.58 28.48 -49.57
CA ASN A 19 -0.01 27.17 -49.78
C ASN A 19 1.02 26.05 -49.66
N TYR A 20 1.04 25.29 -48.56
CA TYR A 20 1.42 23.87 -48.50
C TYR A 20 1.00 23.33 -47.12
N SER A 21 0.34 22.17 -47.09
CA SER A 21 -0.26 21.53 -45.92
C SER A 21 0.65 21.47 -44.68
N ILE A 22 0.44 22.36 -43.71
CA ILE A 22 1.07 22.27 -42.38
C ILE A 22 0.16 21.44 -41.47
N ARG A 23 0.43 20.14 -41.35
CA ARG A 23 -0.06 19.37 -40.20
C ARG A 23 0.72 19.82 -38.98
N PHE A 24 0.15 20.74 -38.20
CA PHE A 24 0.59 21.05 -36.84
C PHE A 24 0.39 19.79 -35.97
N LEU A 25 1.41 18.95 -35.87
CA LEU A 25 1.51 17.97 -34.80
C LEU A 25 2.11 18.69 -33.60
N CYS A 26 1.25 19.29 -32.78
CA CYS A 26 1.61 19.57 -31.40
C CYS A 26 1.83 18.19 -30.75
N LYS A 27 3.08 17.75 -30.64
CA LYS A 27 3.43 16.66 -29.71
C LYS A 27 3.07 17.19 -28.34
N LEU A 28 1.93 16.77 -27.80
CA LEU A 28 1.66 16.90 -26.38
C LEU A 28 2.89 16.28 -25.68
N ILE A 29 3.71 17.10 -25.01
CA ILE A 29 4.66 16.55 -24.06
C ILE A 29 3.78 16.06 -22.92
N ILE A 30 3.35 14.81 -23.03
CA ILE A 30 2.69 14.11 -21.95
C ILE A 30 3.77 13.96 -20.87
N SER A 31 3.75 14.83 -19.87
CA SER A 31 4.60 14.65 -18.70
C SER A 31 4.02 13.49 -17.89
N GLU A 32 4.70 12.36 -17.92
CA GLU A 32 4.32 11.20 -17.12
C GLU A 32 5.02 11.23 -15.75
N CYS A 33 4.38 10.64 -14.75
CA CYS A 33 5.04 10.23 -13.53
C CYS A 33 5.43 8.76 -13.61
N SER A 34 6.70 8.46 -13.35
CA SER A 34 7.23 7.10 -13.33
C SER A 34 7.89 6.86 -11.98
N LEU A 35 7.30 5.95 -11.19
CA LEU A 35 7.73 5.63 -9.83
C LEU A 35 8.29 4.21 -9.76
N VAL A 36 9.50 4.07 -9.22
CA VAL A 36 10.14 2.78 -8.99
C VAL A 36 9.91 2.34 -7.55
N LEU A 37 9.32 1.16 -7.35
CA LEU A 37 8.90 0.63 -6.04
C LEU A 37 10.00 0.71 -4.97
N ASN A 38 11.23 0.36 -5.30
CA ASN A 38 12.33 0.30 -4.31
C ASN A 38 12.98 1.64 -3.96
N LYS A 39 12.54 2.75 -4.58
CA LYS A 39 13.21 4.05 -4.50
C LYS A 39 12.24 5.20 -4.21
N ASP A 40 11.14 5.25 -4.93
CA ASP A 40 10.30 6.45 -5.00
C ASP A 40 9.12 6.39 -4.03
N PHE A 41 9.04 5.36 -3.19
CA PHE A 41 7.99 5.15 -2.20
C PHE A 41 8.49 5.45 -0.79
N GLY A 42 7.72 6.24 -0.05
CA GLY A 42 8.08 6.68 1.29
C GLY A 42 8.01 5.56 2.32
N LEU A 43 8.79 5.66 3.40
CA LEU A 43 8.74 4.73 4.54
C LEU A 43 8.41 5.49 5.84
N PRO A 44 7.51 4.97 6.71
CA PRO A 44 6.58 3.84 6.52
C PRO A 44 5.65 4.01 5.31
N SER A 45 5.50 2.98 4.47
CA SER A 45 4.77 3.09 3.19
C SER A 45 3.26 3.08 3.42
N PRO A 46 2.55 4.06 2.88
CA PRO A 46 1.10 4.06 2.75
C PRO A 46 0.54 2.91 1.91
N VAL A 47 -0.78 2.79 1.96
CA VAL A 47 -1.57 2.02 1.00
C VAL A 47 -1.93 2.95 -0.16
N TYR A 48 -1.60 2.54 -1.37
CA TYR A 48 -1.86 3.32 -2.58
C TYR A 48 -2.99 2.70 -3.39
N LEU A 49 -3.96 3.52 -3.76
CA LEU A 49 -5.10 3.12 -4.58
C LEU A 49 -5.21 4.01 -5.82
N ARG A 50 -5.57 3.42 -6.96
CA ARG A 50 -5.95 4.13 -8.18
C ARG A 50 -7.23 3.49 -8.71
N ASN A 51 -8.24 4.31 -9.01
CA ASN A 51 -9.54 3.85 -9.51
C ASN A 51 -10.19 2.77 -8.62
N GLY A 52 -10.01 2.85 -7.30
CA GLY A 52 -10.57 1.90 -6.34
C GLY A 52 -9.89 0.54 -6.30
N GLN A 53 -8.70 0.39 -6.89
CA GLN A 53 -7.87 -0.81 -6.83
C GLN A 53 -6.48 -0.48 -6.29
N TYR A 54 -5.75 -1.48 -5.79
CA TYR A 54 -4.36 -1.31 -5.40
C TYR A 54 -3.52 -0.79 -6.57
N LEU A 55 -2.64 0.16 -6.27
CA LEU A 55 -1.68 0.64 -7.24
C LEU A 55 -0.67 -0.46 -7.53
N LEU A 56 -0.64 -0.92 -8.78
CA LEU A 56 0.26 -1.97 -9.24
C LEU A 56 1.30 -1.40 -10.21
N PRO A 57 2.56 -1.86 -10.16
CA PRO A 57 3.53 -1.58 -11.20
C PRO A 57 3.13 -2.24 -12.53
N ASN A 58 3.69 -1.73 -13.62
CA ASN A 58 3.67 -2.37 -14.92
C ASN A 58 4.67 -3.55 -14.97
N ASN A 59 4.82 -4.15 -16.15
CA ASN A 59 5.73 -5.28 -16.38
C ASN A 59 7.23 -4.93 -16.23
N THR A 60 7.59 -3.65 -16.10
CA THR A 60 8.96 -3.18 -15.85
C THR A 60 9.23 -2.86 -14.38
N GLY A 61 8.25 -3.08 -13.50
CA GLY A 61 8.38 -2.78 -12.07
C GLY A 61 8.21 -1.30 -11.71
N ALA A 62 7.72 -0.49 -12.65
CA ALA A 62 7.45 0.92 -12.45
C ALA A 62 5.94 1.20 -12.45
N VAL A 63 5.50 2.11 -11.60
CA VAL A 63 4.16 2.67 -11.69
C VAL A 63 4.21 3.88 -12.61
N VAL A 64 3.47 3.82 -13.72
CA VAL A 64 3.38 4.91 -14.70
C VAL A 64 2.01 5.57 -14.62
N LEU A 65 2.00 6.88 -14.46
CA LEU A 65 0.83 7.74 -14.32
C LEU A 65 0.92 8.89 -15.31
N GLN A 66 -0.21 9.28 -15.88
CA GLN A 66 -0.28 10.44 -16.76
C GLN A 66 -0.32 11.74 -15.93
N GLN A 67 0.01 12.87 -16.55
CA GLN A 67 -0.15 14.16 -15.89
C GLN A 67 -1.58 14.32 -15.36
N SER A 68 -1.71 14.84 -14.14
CA SER A 68 -2.99 15.01 -13.44
C SER A 68 -3.68 13.72 -12.99
N ASP A 69 -3.13 12.54 -13.27
CA ASP A 69 -3.62 11.30 -12.66
C ASP A 69 -3.55 11.41 -11.14
N THR A 70 -4.56 10.84 -10.49
CA THR A 70 -4.70 10.85 -9.05
C THR A 70 -4.43 9.48 -8.46
N VAL A 71 -3.62 9.45 -7.40
CA VAL A 71 -3.43 8.29 -6.54
C VAL A 71 -3.95 8.64 -5.16
N LEU A 72 -4.85 7.81 -4.63
CA LEU A 72 -5.27 7.90 -3.24
C LEU A 72 -4.20 7.26 -2.37
N VAL A 73 -3.64 8.05 -1.45
CA VAL A 73 -2.62 7.63 -0.49
C VAL A 73 -3.26 7.54 0.88
N ALA A 74 -3.26 6.35 1.49
CA ALA A 74 -3.96 6.10 2.74
C ALA A 74 -3.08 5.44 3.81
N CYS A 75 -3.28 5.86 5.06
CA CYS A 75 -2.63 5.34 6.25
C CYS A 75 -3.69 4.74 7.19
N PRO A 76 -4.26 3.57 6.84
CA PRO A 76 -5.38 2.97 7.56
C PRO A 76 -4.96 2.46 8.95
N GLY A 77 -5.88 2.58 9.91
CA GLY A 77 -5.72 2.14 11.30
C GLY A 77 -5.79 3.31 12.30
N ARG A 78 -6.00 2.99 13.58
CA ARG A 78 -6.21 4.01 14.62
C ARG A 78 -4.96 4.87 14.80
N GLY A 79 -5.15 6.20 14.81
CA GLY A 79 -4.09 7.19 15.04
C GLY A 79 -3.10 7.36 13.89
N ARG A 80 -3.36 6.74 12.75
CA ARG A 80 -2.49 6.83 11.57
C ARG A 80 -2.91 7.94 10.65
N ARG A 81 -1.92 8.63 10.09
CA ARG A 81 -2.10 9.83 9.28
C ARG A 81 -1.04 9.91 8.19
N VAL A 82 -1.39 10.56 7.09
CA VAL A 82 -0.45 10.88 6.02
C VAL A 82 0.46 12.03 6.45
N PHE A 83 1.75 11.88 6.19
CA PHE A 83 2.82 12.85 6.37
C PHE A 83 3.39 13.25 5.00
N THR A 84 3.66 14.55 4.84
CA THR A 84 4.38 15.08 3.67
C THR A 84 5.58 15.89 4.14
N ARG A 85 6.81 15.44 3.84
CA ARG A 85 8.10 16.16 4.12
C ARG A 85 8.27 16.72 5.55
N ASN A 86 7.52 16.21 6.54
CA ASN A 86 7.47 16.58 7.98
C ASN A 86 6.21 17.31 8.47
N ILE A 87 5.22 17.59 7.63
CA ILE A 87 3.91 18.11 8.06
C ILE A 87 2.92 16.94 8.12
N THR A 88 2.29 16.74 9.28
CA THR A 88 1.15 15.81 9.39
C THR A 88 -0.07 16.48 8.76
N THR A 89 -0.64 15.85 7.74
CA THR A 89 -1.83 16.40 7.03
C THR A 89 -3.09 16.40 7.91
N GLY A 90 -3.09 15.66 9.02
CA GLY A 90 -4.28 15.45 9.86
C GLY A 90 -5.19 14.33 9.34
N TYR A 91 -5.08 13.98 8.06
CA TYR A 91 -5.96 13.05 7.37
C TYR A 91 -5.40 11.62 7.33
N VAL A 92 -6.34 10.66 7.30
CA VAL A 92 -6.06 9.22 7.11
C VAL A 92 -5.77 8.91 5.64
N ALA A 93 -6.38 9.64 4.71
CA ALA A 93 -6.17 9.47 3.29
C ALA A 93 -6.18 10.83 2.57
N VAL A 94 -5.35 10.97 1.53
CA VAL A 94 -5.21 12.18 0.71
C VAL A 94 -5.04 11.79 -0.75
N GLU A 95 -5.39 12.70 -1.67
CA GLU A 95 -5.13 12.53 -3.10
C GLU A 95 -3.78 13.16 -3.47
N ALA A 96 -2.93 12.36 -4.10
CA ALA A 96 -1.68 12.79 -4.71
C ALA A 96 -1.88 12.90 -6.22
N HIS A 97 -1.68 14.10 -6.77
CA HIS A 97 -1.82 14.38 -8.19
C HIS A 97 -0.44 14.35 -8.86
N CYS A 98 -0.31 13.55 -9.91
CA CYS A 98 0.91 13.51 -10.72
C CYS A 98 1.14 14.87 -11.39
N ILE A 99 2.33 15.45 -11.19
CA ILE A 99 2.78 16.62 -11.95
C ILE A 99 3.72 16.18 -13.07
N ILE A 100 4.87 15.59 -12.71
CA ILE A 100 5.90 15.11 -13.64
C ILE A 100 6.94 14.25 -12.90
N ASN A 101 7.48 13.21 -13.55
CA ASN A 101 8.51 12.31 -13.02
C ASN A 101 8.10 11.70 -11.67
N THR A 102 8.73 12.13 -10.58
CA THR A 102 8.45 11.69 -9.21
C THR A 102 7.81 12.80 -8.38
N THR A 103 7.41 13.91 -9.01
CA THR A 103 6.86 15.10 -8.34
C THR A 103 5.34 15.07 -8.32
N PHE A 104 4.78 15.24 -7.13
CA PHE A 104 3.35 15.17 -6.88
C PHE A 104 2.87 16.39 -6.10
N ARG A 105 1.60 16.72 -6.30
CA ARG A 105 0.86 17.69 -5.47
C ARG A 105 -0.08 16.94 -4.54
N VAL A 106 -0.02 17.25 -3.24
CA VAL A 106 -0.99 16.85 -2.23
C VAL A 106 -1.53 18.11 -1.58
N GLU A 107 -2.81 18.41 -1.79
CA GLU A 107 -3.41 19.69 -1.40
C GLU A 107 -2.59 20.89 -1.89
N ARG A 108 -1.98 21.66 -0.96
CA ARG A 108 -1.10 22.82 -1.20
C ARG A 108 0.39 22.46 -1.23
N TRP A 109 0.76 21.24 -0.86
CA TRP A 109 2.14 20.78 -0.84
C TRP A 109 2.53 20.19 -2.19
N ILE A 110 3.75 20.50 -2.64
CA ILE A 110 4.37 19.93 -3.84
C ILE A 110 5.73 19.37 -3.44
N GLY A 111 6.03 18.13 -3.84
CA GLY A 111 7.30 17.48 -3.51
C GLY A 111 7.44 16.11 -4.14
N GLN A 112 8.42 15.34 -3.67
CA GLN A 112 8.70 14.01 -4.18
C GLN A 112 7.68 13.00 -3.66
N PHE A 113 7.29 12.02 -4.47
CA PHE A 113 6.36 10.98 -4.03
C PHE A 113 6.87 10.23 -2.80
N SER A 114 8.18 10.05 -2.70
CA SER A 114 8.85 9.43 -1.55
C SER A 114 8.75 10.22 -0.24
N ASP A 115 8.40 11.51 -0.29
CA ASP A 115 8.13 12.33 0.89
C ASP A 115 6.73 12.09 1.47
N ILE A 116 5.84 11.42 0.72
CA ILE A 116 4.50 11.05 1.16
C ILE A 116 4.59 9.70 1.88
N ARG A 117 4.32 9.70 3.18
CA ARG A 117 4.47 8.51 4.03
C ARG A 117 3.43 8.45 5.12
N CYS A 118 3.33 7.33 5.82
CA CYS A 118 2.57 7.26 7.05
C CYS A 118 3.41 7.62 8.27
N ASN A 119 2.76 8.11 9.31
CA ASN A 119 3.40 8.28 10.63
C ASN A 119 3.80 6.94 11.26
N MET A 120 3.05 5.88 10.95
CA MET A 120 3.27 4.51 11.38
C MET A 120 2.81 3.58 10.26
N LEU A 121 3.35 2.36 10.21
CA LEU A 121 2.90 1.34 9.27
C LEU A 121 1.38 1.17 9.33
N PRO A 122 0.67 1.15 8.19
CA PRO A 122 -0.73 0.75 8.08
C PRO A 122 -1.09 -0.47 8.93
N THR A 123 -2.39 -0.64 9.20
CA THR A 123 -2.87 -1.86 9.87
C THR A 123 -3.99 -2.47 9.07
N ALA A 124 -3.79 -3.72 8.69
CA ALA A 124 -4.83 -4.52 8.09
C ALA A 124 -5.97 -4.80 9.09
N ASN A 125 -7.18 -4.86 8.57
CA ASN A 125 -8.40 -5.25 9.23
C ASN A 125 -8.80 -6.64 8.75
N VAL A 126 -9.51 -7.35 9.62
CA VAL A 126 -10.12 -8.62 9.26
C VAL A 126 -11.63 -8.49 9.43
N GLU A 127 -12.34 -8.89 8.39
CA GLU A 127 -13.79 -8.89 8.33
C GLU A 127 -14.29 -10.33 8.15
N VAL A 128 -15.30 -10.71 8.92
CA VAL A 128 -16.02 -11.96 8.71
C VAL A 128 -17.10 -11.70 7.69
N ILE A 129 -17.07 -12.42 6.57
CA ILE A 129 -18.14 -12.33 5.59
C ILE A 129 -19.26 -13.31 5.91
N ARG A 130 -20.48 -13.01 5.45
CA ARG A 130 -21.68 -13.82 5.76
C ARG A 130 -21.60 -15.22 5.17
N GLU A 131 -20.92 -15.35 4.05
CA GLU A 131 -20.69 -16.60 3.34
C GLU A 131 -19.85 -17.56 4.18
N LYS A 132 -20.16 -18.84 4.03
CA LYS A 132 -19.40 -19.93 4.65
C LYS A 132 -18.47 -20.54 3.62
N CYS A 133 -17.33 -21.04 4.10
CA CYS A 133 -16.39 -21.81 3.29
C CYS A 133 -16.50 -23.30 3.62
N TYR A 134 -15.53 -24.10 3.18
CA TYR A 134 -15.47 -25.54 3.35
C TYR A 134 -15.97 -26.01 4.73
N ALA A 135 -16.85 -27.01 4.73
CA ALA A 135 -17.47 -27.60 5.93
C ALA A 135 -18.21 -26.60 6.85
N GLY A 136 -18.75 -25.50 6.29
CA GLY A 136 -19.52 -24.52 7.05
C GLY A 136 -18.66 -23.55 7.88
N ASN A 137 -17.35 -23.54 7.66
CA ASN A 137 -16.41 -22.66 8.36
C ASN A 137 -16.56 -21.20 7.95
N SER A 138 -15.92 -20.30 8.70
CA SER A 138 -16.06 -18.86 8.47
C SER A 138 -15.14 -18.42 7.35
N LEU A 139 -15.70 -17.82 6.31
CA LEU A 139 -14.89 -17.12 5.34
C LEU A 139 -14.59 -15.72 5.89
N ILE A 140 -13.32 -15.33 5.87
CA ILE A 140 -12.83 -14.03 6.35
C ILE A 140 -12.11 -13.31 5.22
N ARG A 141 -12.11 -11.99 5.29
CA ARG A 141 -11.43 -11.10 4.36
C ARG A 141 -10.43 -10.26 5.13
N VAL A 142 -9.19 -10.27 4.68
CA VAL A 142 -8.10 -9.48 5.27
C VAL A 142 -7.72 -8.38 4.29
N GLY A 143 -7.63 -7.15 4.76
CA GLY A 143 -7.42 -6.00 3.89
C GLY A 143 -7.35 -4.69 4.65
N TYR A 144 -7.31 -3.57 3.94
CA TYR A 144 -7.24 -2.25 4.57
C TYR A 144 -8.60 -1.56 4.57
N ASN A 145 -9.04 -1.08 5.74
CA ASN A 145 -10.21 -0.21 5.82
C ASN A 145 -9.79 1.26 5.55
N ILE A 146 -10.21 1.77 4.40
CA ILE A 146 -9.95 3.15 3.96
C ILE A 146 -11.31 3.80 3.72
N GLN A 147 -11.60 4.87 4.47
CA GLN A 147 -12.86 5.62 4.38
C GLN A 147 -14.12 4.73 4.47
N SER A 148 -14.15 3.83 5.46
CA SER A 148 -15.27 2.90 5.71
C SER A 148 -15.49 1.84 4.62
N LYS A 149 -14.54 1.67 3.70
CA LYS A 149 -14.53 0.61 2.70
C LYS A 149 -13.31 -0.29 2.91
N ILE A 150 -13.54 -1.60 2.92
CA ILE A 150 -12.46 -2.59 2.96
C ILE A 150 -11.97 -2.86 1.55
N TYR A 151 -10.65 -2.75 1.38
CA TYR A 151 -9.92 -3.19 0.21
C TYR A 151 -9.26 -4.52 0.55
N PRO A 152 -9.74 -5.66 0.02
CA PRO A 152 -9.20 -6.98 0.34
C PRO A 152 -7.82 -7.19 -0.26
N LEU A 153 -6.88 -7.65 0.55
CA LEU A 153 -5.65 -8.28 0.07
C LEU A 153 -5.95 -9.74 -0.28
N TYR A 154 -6.51 -10.50 0.66
CA TYR A 154 -6.84 -11.90 0.50
C TYR A 154 -8.10 -12.30 1.27
N GLU A 155 -8.60 -13.49 0.97
CA GLU A 155 -9.66 -14.16 1.73
C GLU A 155 -9.11 -15.46 2.31
N ALA A 156 -9.59 -15.84 3.49
CA ALA A 156 -9.18 -17.07 4.15
C ALA A 156 -10.38 -17.82 4.71
N CYS A 157 -10.36 -19.14 4.60
CA CYS A 157 -11.32 -20.01 5.26
C CYS A 157 -10.79 -20.34 6.66
N PHE A 158 -11.53 -19.95 7.69
CA PHE A 158 -11.08 -20.04 9.08
C PHE A 158 -12.02 -20.92 9.90
N ASP A 159 -11.45 -21.94 10.52
CA ASP A 159 -12.11 -22.78 11.51
C ASP A 159 -11.99 -22.12 12.88
N ARG A 160 -13.13 -21.66 13.40
CA ARG A 160 -13.20 -20.97 14.70
C ARG A 160 -13.12 -21.88 15.91
N ASN A 161 -13.36 -23.18 15.73
CA ASN A 161 -13.27 -24.17 16.80
C ASN A 161 -11.81 -24.57 17.02
N LEU A 162 -11.10 -24.80 15.91
CA LEU A 162 -9.68 -25.18 15.92
C LEU A 162 -8.73 -23.97 15.91
N LEU A 163 -9.26 -22.75 15.72
CA LEU A 163 -8.50 -21.50 15.56
C LEU A 163 -7.43 -21.60 14.47
N THR A 164 -7.77 -22.26 13.36
CA THR A 164 -6.84 -22.53 12.26
C THR A 164 -7.38 -22.05 10.92
N THR A 165 -6.47 -21.62 10.04
CA THR A 165 -6.77 -21.30 8.65
C THR A 165 -6.73 -22.59 7.84
N LEU A 166 -7.84 -22.92 7.17
CA LEU A 166 -7.96 -24.11 6.32
C LEU A 166 -7.37 -23.88 4.93
N TYR A 167 -7.61 -22.71 4.35
CA TYR A 167 -6.99 -22.29 3.09
C TYR A 167 -7.04 -20.77 2.94
N VAL A 168 -6.18 -20.23 2.07
CA VAL A 168 -6.14 -18.82 1.68
C VAL A 168 -6.33 -18.70 0.18
N LYS A 169 -7.09 -17.69 -0.22
CA LYS A 169 -7.33 -17.29 -1.60
C LYS A 169 -6.79 -15.88 -1.79
N TYR A 170 -5.76 -15.77 -2.62
CA TYR A 170 -5.15 -14.50 -3.01
C TYR A 170 -5.09 -14.40 -4.53
N GLN A 171 -5.28 -13.19 -5.06
CA GLN A 171 -5.16 -12.95 -6.49
C GLN A 171 -3.71 -12.60 -6.85
N LEU A 172 -3.06 -13.50 -7.59
CA LEU A 172 -1.73 -13.25 -8.09
C LEU A 172 -1.79 -12.34 -9.33
N THR A 173 -0.96 -11.29 -9.35
CA THR A 173 -0.72 -10.43 -10.52
C THR A 173 0.76 -10.47 -10.90
N PRO A 174 1.14 -10.30 -12.17
CA PRO A 174 2.56 -10.28 -12.58
C PRO A 174 3.42 -9.28 -11.79
N ALA A 175 2.80 -8.20 -11.31
CA ALA A 175 3.40 -7.18 -10.46
C ALA A 175 4.08 -7.70 -9.18
N ILE A 176 3.72 -8.89 -8.68
CA ILE A 176 4.22 -9.43 -7.41
C ILE A 176 5.72 -9.75 -7.43
N VAL A 177 6.29 -9.96 -8.62
CA VAL A 177 7.75 -10.11 -8.77
C VAL A 177 8.49 -8.87 -8.25
N PHE A 178 7.86 -7.70 -8.35
CA PHE A 178 8.38 -6.44 -7.84
C PHE A 178 7.80 -6.17 -6.45
N HIS A 179 8.63 -6.33 -5.41
CA HIS A 179 8.21 -6.17 -4.01
C HIS A 179 9.15 -5.23 -3.27
N GLU A 180 8.58 -4.46 -2.33
CA GLU A 180 9.35 -3.58 -1.44
C GLU A 180 9.88 -4.38 -0.24
N PHE A 181 11.16 -4.74 -0.26
CA PHE A 181 11.79 -5.54 0.81
C PHE A 181 11.98 -4.78 2.15
N LYS A 182 11.77 -3.46 2.18
CA LYS A 182 12.26 -2.60 3.27
C LYS A 182 11.25 -2.36 4.40
N GLN A 183 10.07 -2.97 4.33
CA GLN A 183 9.03 -2.73 5.32
C GLN A 183 9.05 -3.81 6.41
N GLY A 184 9.40 -3.41 7.64
CA GLY A 184 9.42 -4.32 8.80
C GLY A 184 8.05 -4.96 9.07
N SER A 185 8.05 -6.18 9.60
CA SER A 185 6.84 -6.98 9.82
C SER A 185 5.77 -6.23 10.63
N GLU A 186 4.53 -6.21 10.12
CA GLU A 186 3.39 -5.68 10.84
C GLU A 186 3.10 -6.52 12.10
N LYS A 187 2.72 -5.87 13.19
CA LYS A 187 2.24 -6.56 14.39
C LYS A 187 0.81 -7.02 14.15
N PHE A 188 0.54 -8.31 14.41
CA PHE A 188 -0.81 -8.89 14.36
C PHE A 188 -1.79 -8.05 15.18
N TYR A 189 -2.85 -7.58 14.53
CA TYR A 189 -3.98 -6.97 15.22
C TYR A 189 -5.05 -8.02 15.45
N ASP A 190 -5.38 -8.22 16.73
CA ASP A 190 -6.42 -9.12 17.23
C ASP A 190 -7.78 -8.66 16.69
N SER A 191 -8.17 -9.24 15.56
CA SER A 191 -9.54 -9.16 15.11
C SER A 191 -10.39 -10.07 15.98
N THR A 192 -11.65 -9.70 16.19
CA THR A 192 -12.66 -10.43 16.99
C THR A 192 -12.85 -11.91 16.61
N LEU A 193 -12.16 -12.41 15.57
CA LEU A 193 -12.02 -13.81 15.18
C LEU A 193 -11.60 -14.72 16.33
N PHE A 194 -10.71 -14.26 17.20
CA PHE A 194 -10.18 -15.06 18.31
C PHE A 194 -10.96 -14.86 19.62
N LYS A 195 -12.12 -14.18 19.57
CA LYS A 195 -12.99 -13.90 20.72
C LYS A 195 -12.22 -13.29 21.91
N LYS A 196 -12.11 -14.01 23.03
CA LYS A 196 -11.43 -13.59 24.28
C LYS A 196 -10.00 -14.13 24.38
N VAL A 197 -9.54 -14.87 23.38
CA VAL A 197 -8.18 -15.43 23.35
C VAL A 197 -7.27 -14.37 22.78
N ASN A 198 -6.60 -13.63 23.68
CA ASN A 198 -5.51 -12.78 23.26
C ASN A 198 -4.36 -13.68 22.82
N ILE A 199 -4.23 -13.91 21.52
CA ILE A 199 -3.22 -14.80 20.92
C ILE A 199 -1.82 -14.42 21.38
N ASN A 200 -1.52 -13.11 21.46
CA ASN A 200 -0.22 -12.65 21.94
C ASN A 200 0.05 -13.12 23.39
N LYS A 201 -0.98 -13.09 24.26
CA LYS A 201 -0.88 -13.66 25.62
C LYS A 201 -0.81 -15.18 25.60
N ALA A 202 -1.56 -15.88 24.75
CA ALA A 202 -1.51 -17.33 24.64
C ALA A 202 -0.11 -17.81 24.22
N TYR A 203 0.51 -17.17 23.22
CA TYR A 203 1.89 -17.43 22.82
C TYR A 203 2.90 -17.12 23.92
N THR A 204 2.71 -16.02 24.65
CA THR A 204 3.58 -15.65 25.76
C THR A 204 3.49 -16.70 26.88
N GLN A 205 2.29 -17.12 27.25
CA GLN A 205 2.04 -18.15 28.26
C GLN A 205 2.56 -19.52 27.81
N GLN A 206 2.39 -19.88 26.55
CA GLN A 206 2.90 -21.13 26.00
C GLN A 206 4.44 -21.15 25.98
N SER A 207 5.07 -20.03 25.59
CA SER A 207 6.53 -19.89 25.66
C SER A 207 7.04 -20.06 27.09
N GLN A 208 6.38 -19.41 28.05
CA GLN A 208 6.71 -19.53 29.47
C GLN A 208 6.51 -20.95 30.01
N GLN A 209 5.46 -21.66 29.59
CA GLN A 209 5.23 -23.04 29.98
C GLN A 209 6.25 -24.01 29.39
N ILE A 210 6.62 -23.84 28.12
CA ILE A 210 7.65 -24.66 27.49
C ILE A 210 9.00 -24.45 28.18
N ASP A 211 9.34 -23.20 28.52
CA ASP A 211 10.55 -22.91 29.27
C ASP A 211 10.51 -23.50 30.69
N ALA A 212 9.35 -23.47 31.36
CA ALA A 212 9.17 -24.06 32.68
C ALA A 212 9.31 -25.59 32.68
N ILE A 213 8.91 -26.28 31.60
CA ILE A 213 8.95 -27.74 31.50
C ILE A 213 10.28 -28.25 30.95
N LEU A 214 10.83 -27.58 29.94
CA LEU A 214 12.00 -28.07 29.18
C LEU A 214 13.29 -27.34 29.53
N GLY A 215 13.23 -26.27 30.30
CA GLY A 215 14.37 -25.42 30.66
C GLY A 215 14.36 -24.08 29.92
N PRO A 216 15.12 -23.09 30.42
CA PRO A 216 15.11 -21.73 29.89
C PRO A 216 15.45 -21.70 28.40
N GLU A 217 14.75 -20.84 27.65
CA GLU A 217 14.95 -20.59 26.21
C GLU A 217 14.54 -21.73 25.28
N MET A 218 14.02 -22.85 25.80
CA MET A 218 13.59 -23.99 24.99
C MET A 218 12.37 -23.65 24.12
N HIS A 219 11.55 -22.67 24.48
CA HIS A 219 10.51 -22.13 23.61
C HIS A 219 11.06 -21.68 22.25
N LYS A 220 12.31 -21.21 22.15
CA LYS A 220 12.91 -20.79 20.87
C LYS A 220 13.20 -21.97 19.94
N LYS A 221 13.37 -23.17 20.51
CA LYS A 221 13.61 -24.43 19.78
C LYS A 221 12.30 -25.07 19.32
N TYR A 222 11.24 -24.98 20.12
CA TYR A 222 9.96 -25.67 19.86
C TYR A 222 8.87 -24.76 19.30
N ILE A 223 8.88 -23.46 19.62
CA ILE A 223 8.06 -22.44 18.99
C ILE A 223 8.92 -21.77 17.93
N ASN A 224 8.95 -22.36 16.74
CA ASN A 224 9.71 -21.78 15.65
C ASN A 224 8.99 -20.51 15.17
N LYS A 225 9.72 -19.38 15.11
CA LYS A 225 9.19 -18.09 14.62
C LYS A 225 8.61 -18.17 13.20
N THR A 226 8.88 -19.24 12.48
CA THR A 226 8.34 -19.56 11.16
C THR A 226 6.91 -20.11 11.17
N GLN A 227 6.32 -20.51 12.30
CA GLN A 227 4.87 -20.81 12.35
C GLN A 227 3.99 -19.55 12.37
N VAL A 228 4.62 -18.38 12.52
CA VAL A 228 3.95 -17.08 12.38
C VAL A 228 3.60 -16.79 10.90
N VAL A 229 4.17 -17.57 9.97
CA VAL A 229 3.93 -17.52 8.52
C VAL A 229 2.68 -18.31 8.10
N SER A 230 2.13 -19.16 8.98
CA SER A 230 0.93 -19.96 8.68
C SER A 230 -0.39 -19.19 8.88
N LEU A 231 -0.31 -17.91 9.25
CA LEU A 231 -1.44 -16.98 9.31
C LEU A 231 -1.44 -16.00 8.13
N PHE A 232 -0.64 -16.26 7.09
CA PHE A 232 -0.67 -15.51 5.83
C PHE A 232 -1.80 -15.99 4.95
#